data_AF-A0A183JCY7-F1
#
_entry.id   AF-A0A183JCY7-F1
#
_cell.length_a   1.000
_cell.length_b   1.000
_cell.length_c   1.000
_cell.angle_alpha   90.00
_cell.angle_beta   90.00
_cell.angle_gamma   90.00
#
_symmetry.space_group_name_H-M   'P 1'
#
loop_
_entity.id
_entity.type
_entity.pdbx_description
1 polymer ?
#
loop_
_entity_poly.entity_id
_entity_poly.type
_entity_poly.pdbx_seq_one_letter_code
_entity_poly.pdbx_strand_id
1 'polypeptide(L)'
;LVIGGTIFTHKHIHKATWVSPDHITENQIDHICTNRKFRRTIEDVRTRRGADIASDHHLVVAKMKLKLKKHRKTEQTALKKVQYSLPSRY
;
A
#
# COMPACT_ATOMS: atom_id res chain seq x y z
N LEU A 1 2.22 0.13 15.30
CA LEU A 1 2.63 -0.31 13.96
C LEU A 1 3.07 -1.77 14.03
N VAL A 2 2.90 -2.53 12.95
CA VAL A 2 3.45 -3.88 12.77
C VAL A 2 4.14 -3.94 11.41
N ILE A 3 5.37 -4.42 11.38
CA ILE A 3 6.19 -4.56 10.16
C ILE A 3 6.00 -5.99 9.65
N GLY A 4 5.36 -6.16 8.50
CA GLY A 4 4.99 -7.48 7.96
C GLY A 4 6.17 -8.41 7.71
N GLY A 5 7.28 -7.85 7.21
CA GLY A 5 8.50 -8.59 6.88
C GLY A 5 9.25 -9.20 8.08
N THR A 6 8.82 -8.93 9.32
CA THR A 6 9.43 -9.48 10.55
C THR A 6 8.52 -10.44 11.32
N ILE A 7 7.26 -10.62 10.90
CA ILE A 7 6.28 -11.45 11.61
C ILE A 7 6.46 -12.94 11.30
N PHE A 8 6.77 -13.26 10.05
CA PHE A 8 6.82 -14.64 9.56
C PHE A 8 8.26 -15.11 9.39
N THR A 9 8.50 -16.35 9.80
CA THR A 9 9.79 -17.01 9.64
C THR A 9 9.96 -17.48 8.20
N HIS A 10 10.75 -16.72 7.44
CA HIS A 10 11.06 -17.02 6.05
C HIS A 10 12.56 -17.24 5.82
N LYS A 11 12.89 -18.02 4.78
CA LYS A 11 14.25 -18.10 4.24
C LYS A 11 14.71 -16.72 3.75
N HIS A 12 16.01 -16.48 3.74
CA HIS A 12 16.58 -15.19 3.32
C HIS A 12 16.14 -14.78 1.90
N ILE A 13 16.03 -15.76 1.00
CA ILE A 13 15.53 -15.58 -0.38
C ILE A 13 14.11 -14.98 -0.48
N HIS A 14 13.33 -15.01 0.61
CA HIS A 14 11.99 -14.44 0.69
C HIS A 14 11.93 -13.17 1.55
N LYS A 15 13.09 -12.69 2.02
CA LYS A 15 13.24 -11.49 2.87
C LYS A 15 14.06 -10.39 2.19
N ALA A 16 15.04 -10.74 1.37
CA ALA A 16 15.81 -9.77 0.60
C ALA A 16 14.86 -9.03 -0.36
N THR A 17 14.85 -7.70 -0.31
CA THR A 17 14.01 -6.83 -1.13
C THR A 17 14.83 -5.98 -2.10
N TRP A 18 16.15 -5.98 -1.93
CA TRP A 18 17.10 -5.30 -2.79
C TRP A 18 18.36 -6.12 -2.95
N VAL A 19 18.95 -6.05 -4.14
CA VAL A 19 20.21 -6.70 -4.50
C VAL A 19 21.14 -5.64 -5.09
N SER A 20 22.39 -5.59 -4.64
CA SER A 20 23.37 -4.66 -5.20
C SER A 20 23.63 -4.93 -6.69
N PRO A 21 24.06 -3.93 -7.47
CA PRO A 21 24.37 -4.12 -8.89
C PRO A 21 25.43 -5.21 -9.17
N ASP A 22 26.34 -5.44 -8.24
CA ASP A 22 27.35 -6.50 -8.30
C ASP A 22 26.82 -7.89 -7.90
N HIS A 23 25.54 -8.00 -7.51
CA HIS A 23 24.86 -9.22 -7.08
C HIS A 23 25.45 -9.91 -5.84
N ILE A 24 26.26 -9.19 -5.05
CA ILE A 24 26.92 -9.73 -3.85
C ILE A 24 26.09 -9.45 -2.58
N THR A 25 25.48 -8.28 -2.49
CA THR A 25 24.80 -7.80 -1.28
C THR A 25 23.29 -7.90 -1.44
N GLU A 26 22.64 -8.58 -0.50
CA GLU A 26 21.18 -8.65 -0.40
C GLU A 26 20.73 -7.92 0.89
N ASN A 27 19.76 -7.00 0.78
CA ASN A 27 19.24 -6.26 1.93
C ASN A 27 17.70 -6.29 1.99
N GLN A 28 17.16 -6.08 3.19
CA GLN A 28 15.73 -5.86 3.43
C GLN A 28 15.49 -4.37 3.71
N ILE A 29 15.15 -3.60 2.67
CA ILE A 29 14.90 -2.14 2.77
C ILE A 29 13.43 -1.78 2.55
N ASP A 30 12.71 -2.56 1.73
CA ASP A 30 11.27 -2.41 1.55
C ASP A 30 10.45 -3.21 2.57
N HIS A 31 9.41 -2.58 3.11
CA HIS A 31 8.52 -3.21 4.08
C HIS A 31 7.05 -2.84 3.87
N ILE A 32 6.17 -3.83 4.06
CA ILE A 32 4.73 -3.60 4.19
C ILE A 32 4.40 -3.47 5.67
N CYS A 33 3.87 -2.30 6.05
CA CYS A 33 3.50 -1.99 7.42
C CYS A 33 1.98 -1.91 7.60
N THR A 34 1.46 -2.41 8.71
CA THR A 34 0.04 -2.32 9.04
C THR A 34 -0.20 -1.79 10.46
N ASN A 35 -1.41 -1.27 10.69
CA ASN A 35 -1.84 -0.91 12.04
C ASN A 35 -1.87 -2.18 12.92
N ARG A 36 -1.43 -2.06 14.18
CA ARG A 36 -1.40 -3.16 15.16
C ARG A 36 -2.78 -3.82 15.32
N LYS A 37 -3.88 -3.05 15.22
CA LYS A 37 -5.25 -3.54 15.26
C LYS A 37 -5.55 -4.58 14.16
N PHE A 38 -4.96 -4.41 12.98
CA PHE A 38 -5.18 -5.30 11.84
C PHE A 38 -4.08 -6.35 11.67
N ARG A 39 -3.18 -6.52 12.65
CA ARG A 39 -2.09 -7.53 12.61
C ARG A 39 -2.59 -8.92 12.19
N ARG A 40 -3.71 -9.37 12.75
CA ARG A 40 -4.28 -10.71 12.50
C ARG A 40 -4.88 -10.89 11.11
N THR A 41 -4.95 -9.81 10.31
CA THR A 41 -5.45 -9.86 8.93
C THR A 41 -4.36 -10.21 7.93
N ILE A 42 -3.08 -10.05 8.30
CA ILE A 42 -1.96 -10.44 7.47
C ILE A 42 -1.74 -11.94 7.64
N GLU A 43 -1.80 -12.68 6.54
CA GLU A 43 -1.53 -14.12 6.50
C GLU A 43 -0.07 -14.43 6.10
N ASP A 44 0.54 -13.57 5.29
CA ASP A 44 1.94 -13.70 4.87
C ASP A 44 2.49 -12.37 4.33
N VAL A 45 3.80 -12.14 4.44
CA VAL A 45 4.54 -11.09 3.71
C VAL A 45 5.88 -11.67 3.27
N ARG A 46 6.12 -11.67 1.96
CA ARG A 46 7.33 -12.24 1.36
C ARG A 46 7.75 -11.54 0.08
N THR A 47 9.03 -11.63 -0.25
CA THR A 47 9.56 -11.24 -1.55
C THR A 47 9.21 -12.27 -2.64
N ARG A 48 8.81 -11.79 -3.81
CA ARG A 48 8.70 -12.55 -5.07
C ARG A 48 9.94 -12.33 -5.95
N ARG A 49 10.96 -13.18 -5.77
CA ARG A 49 12.20 -13.14 -6.59
C ARG A 49 12.01 -13.51 -8.06
N GLY A 50 10.99 -14.30 -8.40
CA GLY A 50 10.73 -14.71 -9.79
C GLY A 50 9.93 -13.70 -10.63
N ALA A 51 9.61 -12.53 -10.07
CA ALA A 51 8.98 -11.45 -10.82
C ALA A 51 10.08 -10.58 -11.43
N ASP A 52 10.14 -10.53 -12.76
CA ASP A 52 11.03 -9.59 -13.45
C ASP A 52 10.41 -8.19 -13.41
N ILE A 53 11.13 -7.25 -12.78
CA ILE A 53 10.73 -5.85 -12.69
C ILE A 53 11.77 -4.89 -13.29
N ALA A 54 12.82 -5.42 -13.93
CA ALA A 54 13.95 -4.64 -14.45
C ALA A 54 14.51 -3.60 -13.44
N SER A 55 14.59 -3.97 -12.16
CA SER A 55 15.18 -3.17 -11.08
C SER A 55 15.99 -4.08 -10.15
N ASP A 56 16.94 -3.46 -9.46
CA ASP A 56 17.68 -3.99 -8.31
C ASP A 56 16.80 -4.32 -7.08
N HIS A 57 15.53 -3.88 -7.09
CA HIS A 57 14.55 -4.26 -6.10
C HIS A 57 13.78 -5.53 -6.50
N HIS A 58 13.38 -6.31 -5.50
CA HIS A 58 12.44 -7.40 -5.66
C HIS A 58 11.05 -7.00 -5.16
N LEU A 59 10.01 -7.51 -5.82
CA LEU A 59 8.62 -7.25 -5.42
C LEU A 59 8.31 -7.84 -4.04
N VAL A 60 7.79 -7.03 -3.11
CA VAL A 60 7.27 -7.47 -1.81
C VAL A 60 5.76 -7.65 -1.89
N VAL A 61 5.26 -8.82 -1.49
CA VAL A 61 3.84 -9.16 -1.56
C VAL A 61 3.32 -9.53 -0.18
N ALA A 62 2.17 -8.95 0.19
CA ALA A 62 1.41 -9.35 1.37
C ALA A 62 0.17 -10.15 0.96
N LYS A 63 -0.07 -11.27 1.64
CA LYS A 63 -1.34 -11.99 1.61
C LYS A 63 -2.16 -11.53 2.81
N MET A 64 -3.37 -11.02 2.56
CA MET A 64 -4.21 -10.43 3.61
C MET A 64 -5.68 -10.81 3.44
N LYS A 65 -6.37 -11.01 4.57
CA LYS A 65 -7.81 -11.27 4.63
C LYS A 65 -8.52 -10.12 5.35
N LEU A 66 -9.17 -9.26 4.57
CA LEU A 66 -9.85 -8.05 5.06
C LEU A 66 -11.35 -8.15 4.86
N LYS A 67 -12.12 -7.65 5.85
CA LYS A 67 -13.56 -7.38 5.70
C LYS A 67 -13.73 -5.88 5.48
N LEU A 68 -13.89 -5.47 4.22
CA LEU A 68 -14.04 -4.06 3.86
C LEU A 68 -15.51 -3.64 3.89
N LYS A 69 -15.77 -2.41 4.32
CA LYS A 69 -17.07 -1.76 4.21
C LYS A 69 -17.02 -0.75 3.06
N LYS A 70 -18.02 -0.75 2.19
CA LYS A 70 -18.15 0.27 1.13
C LYS A 70 -18.31 1.65 1.78
N HIS A 71 -17.42 2.57 1.45
CA HIS A 71 -17.56 3.97 1.82
C HIS A 71 -18.31 4.69 0.68
N ARG A 72 -19.55 5.14 0.95
CA ARG A 72 -20.29 6.02 0.02
C ARG A 72 -19.90 7.46 0.34
N LYS A 73 -19.40 8.19 -0.66
CA LYS A 73 -19.33 9.65 -0.56
C LYS A 73 -20.75 10.17 -0.76
N THR A 74 -21.33 10.83 0.24
CA THR A 74 -22.54 11.60 0.03
C THR A 74 -22.13 12.84 -0.75
N GLU A 75 -22.55 12.93 -2.02
CA GLU A 75 -22.49 14.21 -2.74
C GLU A 75 -23.47 15.14 -2.03
N GLN A 76 -22.95 16.00 -1.14
CA GLN A 76 -23.67 17.21 -0.77
C GLN A 76 -23.63 18.13 -1.98
N THR A 77 -24.49 17.88 -2.96
CA THR A 77 -24.83 18.88 -3.97
C THR A 77 -25.60 19.96 -3.23
N ALA A 78 -24.88 20.89 -2.60
CA ALA A 78 -25.46 22.15 -2.21
C ALA A 78 -25.92 22.81 -3.51
N LEU A 79 -27.22 22.73 -3.79
CA LEU A 79 -27.87 23.48 -4.86
C LEU A 79 -27.66 24.97 -4.53
N LYS A 80 -26.56 25.54 -5.02
CA LYS A 80 -26.38 26.99 -5.06
C LYS A 80 -27.42 27.52 -6.05
N LYS A 81 -28.57 27.98 -5.54
CA LYS A 81 -29.43 28.89 -6.30
C LYS A 81 -28.64 30.19 -6.49
N VAL A 82 -28.06 30.36 -7.66
CA VAL A 82 -27.51 31.65 -8.08
C VAL A 82 -28.70 32.54 -8.45
N GLN A 83 -29.04 33.50 -7.60
CA GLN A 83 -29.91 34.61 -8.00
C GLN A 83 -29.06 35.59 -8.82
N TYR A 84 -29.42 35.77 -10.09
CA TYR A 84 -28.92 36.90 -10.87
C TYR A 84 -29.76 38.13 -10.50
N SER A 85 -29.14 39.14 -9.91
CA SER A 85 -29.68 40.50 -9.94
C SER A 85 -29.20 41.16 -11.23
N LEU A 86 -30.13 41.58 -12.08
CA LEU A 86 -29.82 42.45 -13.21
C LEU A 86 -29.47 43.84 -12.64
N PRO A 87 -28.38 44.48 -13.10
CA PRO A 87 -28.09 45.84 -12.66
C PRO A 87 -29.17 46.79 -13.18
N SER A 88 -29.70 47.61 -12.29
CA SER A 88 -30.62 48.70 -12.63
C SER A 88 -29.90 49.62 -13.60
N ARG A 89 -30.34 49.66 -14.85
CA ARG A 89 -29.97 50.74 -15.76
C ARG A 89 -30.68 51.98 -15.25
N TYR A 90 -29.94 52.90 -14.65
CA TYR A 90 -29.93 54.36 -14.81
C TYR A 90 -28.87 54.93 -13.88
#